data_AF-A0A0S7ZND6-F1
#
_entry.id   AF-A0A0S7ZND6-F1
#
_cell.length_a   1.000
_cell.length_b   1.000
_cell.length_c   1.000
_cell.angle_alpha   90.00
_cell.angle_beta   90.00
_cell.angle_gamma   90.00
#
_symmetry.space_group_name_H-M   'P 1'
#
loop_
_entity.id
_entity.type
_entity.pdbx_description
1 polymer ?
#
loop_
_entity_poly.entity_id
_entity_poly.type
_entity_poly.pdbx_seq_one_letter_code
_entity_poly.pdbx_strand_id
1 'polypeptide(L)'
;QSAFFTATFSVMGHLAKSDGRVSEAEIQLAQSVMAQMQLNAEQRQAAIHLFNQGKSDDFQLDEVLLQFKHECHRRKNLIQMFIEILIATILADGVAHQAERNKLHYIGKQLGFPPFIIDQLIKMVQAQQEFAYQQGRASKTPPQSTLKAAYQVLGVAENASDAEVKKAYRRLMNQHHPDKLVAKGLPEEMMKLATEKTQEIKNAYEQIKVVRNL
;
A
#
# COMPACT_ATOMS: atom_id res chain seq x y z
N GLN A 1 -7.01 18.42 -10.31
CA GLN A 1 -6.38 17.14 -9.92
C GLN A 1 -7.16 16.54 -8.76
N SER A 2 -7.23 15.20 -8.64
CA SER A 2 -8.00 14.56 -7.58
C SER A 2 -7.34 14.76 -6.21
N ALA A 3 -8.12 14.91 -5.14
CA ALA A 3 -7.58 15.03 -3.77
C ALA A 3 -6.74 13.81 -3.36
N PHE A 4 -7.04 12.63 -3.91
CA PHE A 4 -6.23 11.42 -3.74
C PHE A 4 -4.82 11.62 -4.31
N PHE A 5 -4.71 12.15 -5.54
CA PHE A 5 -3.43 12.42 -6.19
C PHE A 5 -2.59 13.42 -5.39
N THR A 6 -3.19 14.54 -4.98
CA THR A 6 -2.54 15.56 -4.16
C THR A 6 -2.06 14.97 -2.83
N ALA A 7 -2.93 14.25 -2.12
CA ALA A 7 -2.59 13.65 -0.83
C ALA A 7 -1.48 12.60 -0.97
N THR A 8 -1.52 11.77 -2.02
CA THR A 8 -0.53 10.69 -2.22
C THR A 8 0.87 11.25 -2.32
N PHE A 9 1.11 12.14 -3.30
CA PHE A 9 2.47 12.63 -3.53
C PHE A 9 2.95 13.58 -2.43
N SER A 10 2.09 14.46 -1.90
CA SER A 10 2.49 15.37 -0.82
C SER A 10 2.77 14.65 0.50
N VAL A 11 1.96 13.67 0.90
CA VAL A 11 2.21 12.91 2.13
C VAL A 11 3.39 11.95 1.98
N MET A 12 3.62 11.38 0.78
CA MET A 12 4.86 10.63 0.50
C MET A 12 6.10 11.51 0.69
N GLY A 13 6.09 12.74 0.16
CA GLY A 13 7.20 13.69 0.36
C GLY A 13 7.40 14.05 1.84
N HIS A 14 6.31 14.22 2.59
CA HIS A 14 6.38 14.50 4.03
C HIS A 14 6.95 13.32 4.84
N LEU A 15 6.62 12.08 4.46
CA LEU A 15 7.20 10.89 5.08
C LEU A 15 8.69 10.75 4.72
N ALA A 16 9.07 11.02 3.48
CA ALA A 16 10.46 10.95 3.03
C ALA A 16 11.39 11.99 3.68
N LYS A 17 10.86 13.07 4.25
CA LYS A 17 11.66 14.07 4.97
C LYS A 17 12.03 13.62 6.40
N SER A 18 11.52 12.50 6.90
CA SER A 18 11.58 12.14 8.33
C SER A 18 12.99 12.06 8.91
N ASP A 19 14.00 11.80 8.09
CA ASP A 19 15.42 11.69 8.46
C ASP A 19 16.30 12.85 7.93
N GLY A 20 15.70 13.81 7.20
CA GLY A 20 16.37 14.96 6.60
C GLY A 20 16.98 14.75 5.21
N ARG A 21 16.93 13.54 4.62
CA ARG A 21 17.43 13.27 3.26
C ARG A 21 16.57 12.24 2.55
N VAL A 22 16.03 12.60 1.39
CA VAL A 22 15.32 11.64 0.54
C VAL A 22 16.30 10.61 -0.01
N SER A 23 16.02 9.32 0.22
CA SER A 23 16.85 8.21 -0.24
C SER A 23 16.63 7.92 -1.73
N GLU A 24 17.57 7.20 -2.36
CA GLU A 24 17.39 6.76 -3.73
C GLU A 24 16.22 5.77 -3.85
N ALA A 25 15.99 4.91 -2.85
CA ALA A 25 14.90 3.95 -2.84
C ALA A 25 13.54 4.64 -2.78
N GLU A 26 13.41 5.71 -1.99
CA GLU A 26 12.19 6.53 -1.93
C GLU A 26 11.91 7.21 -3.28
N ILE A 27 12.93 7.73 -3.96
CA ILE A 27 12.81 8.30 -5.30
C ILE A 27 12.35 7.22 -6.29
N GLN A 28 12.97 6.05 -6.25
CA GLN A 28 12.61 4.93 -7.13
C GLN A 28 11.16 4.49 -6.89
N LEU A 29 10.70 4.46 -5.64
CA LEU A 29 9.30 4.16 -5.34
C LEU A 29 8.36 5.26 -5.83
N ALA A 30 8.69 6.54 -5.59
CA ALA A 30 7.86 7.63 -6.11
C ALA A 30 7.72 7.53 -7.64
N GLN A 31 8.81 7.18 -8.34
CA GLN A 31 8.79 6.93 -9.78
C GLN A 31 7.98 5.69 -10.17
N SER A 32 8.05 4.59 -9.41
CA SER A 32 7.27 3.39 -9.69
C SER A 32 5.78 3.63 -9.49
N VAL A 33 5.39 4.37 -8.45
CA VAL A 33 4.00 4.80 -8.22
C VAL A 33 3.53 5.68 -9.39
N MET A 34 4.33 6.66 -9.85
CA MET A 34 3.97 7.47 -11.03
C MET A 34 3.81 6.60 -12.30
N ALA A 35 4.68 5.60 -12.49
CA ALA A 35 4.63 4.70 -13.65
C ALA A 35 3.44 3.72 -13.59
N GLN A 36 3.11 3.21 -12.40
CA GLN A 36 1.92 2.41 -12.17
C GLN A 36 0.67 3.26 -12.35
N MET A 37 0.71 4.52 -11.94
CA MET A 37 -0.38 5.46 -12.18
C MET A 37 -0.55 5.88 -13.65
N GLN A 38 0.36 5.45 -14.53
CA GLN A 38 0.38 5.79 -15.96
C GLN A 38 0.33 7.30 -16.21
N LEU A 39 1.01 8.07 -15.34
CA LEU A 39 1.00 9.52 -15.43
C LEU A 39 1.65 10.02 -16.72
N ASN A 40 1.00 10.96 -17.39
CA ASN A 40 1.59 11.70 -18.49
C ASN A 40 2.69 12.68 -18.01
N ALA A 41 3.37 13.35 -18.94
CA ALA A 41 4.48 14.24 -18.59
C ALA A 41 4.08 15.39 -17.65
N GLU A 42 2.90 15.99 -17.87
CA GLU A 42 2.39 17.09 -17.05
C GLU A 42 2.00 16.61 -15.65
N GLN A 43 1.29 15.49 -15.55
CA GLN A 43 0.94 14.86 -14.29
C GLN A 43 2.19 14.44 -13.50
N ARG A 44 3.22 13.93 -14.18
CA ARG A 44 4.49 13.59 -13.56
C ARG A 44 5.18 14.82 -12.96
N GLN A 45 5.21 15.94 -13.69
CA GLN A 45 5.73 17.19 -13.16
C GLN A 45 4.95 17.67 -11.94
N ALA A 46 3.62 17.59 -11.98
CA ALA A 46 2.78 17.93 -10.83
C ALA A 46 3.01 17.01 -9.63
N ALA A 47 3.16 15.70 -9.85
CA ALA A 47 3.48 14.73 -8.81
C ALA A 47 4.83 15.04 -8.13
N ILE A 48 5.86 15.38 -8.93
CA ILE A 48 7.17 15.83 -8.42
C ILE A 48 7.02 17.12 -7.61
N HIS A 49 6.23 18.07 -8.09
CA HIS A 49 5.98 19.32 -7.38
C HIS A 49 5.31 19.08 -6.02
N LEU A 50 4.24 18.28 -5.98
CA LEU A 50 3.53 17.90 -4.76
C LEU A 50 4.45 17.16 -3.78
N PHE A 51 5.26 16.23 -4.28
CA PHE A 51 6.25 15.53 -3.45
C PHE A 51 7.24 16.52 -2.82
N ASN A 52 7.75 17.48 -3.60
CA ASN A 52 8.65 18.50 -3.06
C ASN A 52 7.96 19.44 -2.07
N GLN A 53 6.69 19.81 -2.30
CA GLN A 53 5.90 20.58 -1.33
C GLN A 53 5.73 19.82 -0.01
N GLY A 54 5.49 18.50 -0.06
CA GLY A 54 5.40 17.64 1.12
C GLY A 54 6.62 17.68 2.03
N LYS A 55 7.81 17.90 1.45
CA LYS A 55 9.07 18.03 2.18
C LYS A 55 9.26 19.41 2.84
N SER A 56 8.35 20.35 2.64
CA SER A 56 8.52 21.68 3.21
C SER A 56 8.26 21.67 4.73
N ASP A 57 8.94 22.54 5.49
CA ASP A 57 8.76 22.63 6.96
C ASP A 57 7.39 23.19 7.35
N ASP A 58 6.78 23.98 6.46
CA ASP A 58 5.44 24.54 6.56
C ASP A 58 4.34 23.61 5.98
N PHE A 59 4.68 22.36 5.65
CA PHE A 59 3.71 21.42 5.11
C PHE A 59 2.58 21.10 6.11
N GLN A 60 1.36 21.47 5.75
CA GLN A 60 0.17 21.31 6.58
C GLN A 60 -0.46 19.91 6.43
N LEU A 61 0.18 18.89 7.01
CA LEU A 61 -0.25 17.49 6.91
C LEU A 61 -1.74 17.31 7.30
N ASP A 62 -2.18 17.91 8.39
CA ASP A 62 -3.53 17.74 8.91
C ASP A 62 -4.61 18.28 7.95
N GLU A 63 -4.35 19.39 7.27
CA GLU A 63 -5.27 19.94 6.27
C GLU A 63 -5.42 19.02 5.07
N VAL A 64 -4.29 18.48 4.56
CA VAL A 64 -4.27 17.54 3.45
C VAL A 64 -5.02 16.25 3.82
N LEU A 65 -4.80 15.72 5.02
CA LEU A 65 -5.49 14.52 5.50
C LEU A 65 -6.99 14.77 5.71
N LEU A 66 -7.38 15.95 6.21
CA LEU A 66 -8.76 16.32 6.40
C LEU A 66 -9.49 16.43 5.05
N GLN A 67 -8.90 17.12 4.08
CA GLN A 67 -9.43 17.22 2.72
C GLN A 67 -9.53 15.84 2.07
N PHE A 68 -8.47 15.03 2.15
CA PHE A 68 -8.46 13.67 1.64
C PHE A 68 -9.56 12.79 2.24
N LYS A 69 -9.76 12.87 3.56
CA LYS A 69 -10.79 12.13 4.28
C LYS A 69 -12.19 12.58 3.88
N HIS A 70 -12.40 13.90 3.74
CA HIS A 70 -13.67 14.46 3.29
C HIS A 70 -14.01 13.95 1.88
N GLU A 71 -13.05 14.03 0.96
CA GLU A 71 -13.18 13.56 -0.40
C GLU A 71 -13.43 12.06 -0.44
N CYS A 72 -12.73 11.26 0.36
CA CYS A 72 -12.98 9.82 0.46
C CYS A 72 -14.35 9.47 1.08
N HIS A 73 -15.03 10.38 1.77
CA HIS A 73 -16.29 10.10 2.48
C HIS A 73 -16.19 8.81 3.33
N ARG A 74 -17.09 7.84 3.11
CA ARG A 74 -17.09 6.53 3.81
C ARG A 74 -16.32 5.44 3.08
N ARG A 75 -15.52 5.79 2.06
CA ARG A 75 -14.84 4.83 1.18
C ARG A 75 -13.56 4.29 1.81
N LYS A 76 -13.71 3.48 2.86
CA LYS A 76 -12.60 2.92 3.64
C LYS A 76 -11.56 2.17 2.80
N ASN A 77 -11.95 1.53 1.71
CA ASN A 77 -11.00 0.82 0.84
C ASN A 77 -10.04 1.79 0.12
N LEU A 78 -10.49 2.98 -0.27
CA LEU A 78 -9.60 3.98 -0.88
C LEU A 78 -8.57 4.50 0.13
N ILE A 79 -9.03 4.75 1.36
CA ILE A 79 -8.18 5.20 2.45
C ILE A 79 -7.16 4.10 2.81
N GLN A 80 -7.60 2.83 2.85
CA GLN A 80 -6.70 1.70 3.08
C GLN A 80 -5.64 1.60 1.99
N MET A 81 -6.02 1.74 0.71
CA MET A 81 -5.07 1.72 -0.41
C MET A 81 -4.07 2.89 -0.31
N PHE A 82 -4.53 4.08 0.07
CA PHE A 82 -3.65 5.22 0.36
C PHE A 82 -2.63 4.90 1.47
N ILE A 83 -3.08 4.33 2.59
CA ILE A 83 -2.20 3.92 3.69
C ILE A 83 -1.20 2.85 3.24
N GLU A 84 -1.62 1.87 2.42
CA GLU A 84 -0.73 0.84 1.89
C GLU A 84 0.38 1.42 0.99
N ILE A 85 0.08 2.47 0.22
CA ILE A 85 1.09 3.20 -0.59
C ILE A 85 2.09 3.94 0.33
N LEU A 86 1.59 4.59 1.39
CA LEU A 86 2.48 5.24 2.36
C LEU A 86 3.37 4.24 3.09
N ILE A 87 2.83 3.06 3.43
CA ILE A 87 3.60 1.96 4.03
C ILE A 87 4.68 1.48 3.08
N ALA A 88 4.35 1.27 1.79
CA ALA A 88 5.35 0.88 0.79
C ALA A 88 6.50 1.90 0.70
N THR A 89 6.20 3.19 0.93
CA THR A 89 7.18 4.29 0.96
C THR A 89 8.20 4.14 2.06
N ILE A 90 7.74 3.98 3.29
CA ILE A 90 8.65 3.86 4.44
C ILE A 90 9.35 2.50 4.53
N LEU A 91 8.93 1.54 3.70
CA LEU A 91 9.57 0.22 3.57
C LEU A 91 10.56 0.16 2.41
N ALA A 92 10.65 1.20 1.57
CA ALA A 92 11.53 1.20 0.40
C ALA A 92 13.01 0.99 0.77
N ASP A 93 13.45 1.54 1.91
CA ASP A 93 14.80 1.36 2.46
C ASP A 93 14.95 0.07 3.31
N GLY A 94 13.94 -0.80 3.30
CA GLY A 94 13.98 -2.14 3.87
C GLY A 94 13.48 -2.26 5.31
N VAL A 95 13.45 -1.18 6.10
CA VAL A 95 12.90 -1.18 7.46
C VAL A 95 12.21 0.13 7.78
N ALA A 96 10.93 0.06 8.13
CA ALA A 96 10.19 1.19 8.70
C ALA A 96 10.76 1.58 10.07
N HIS A 97 11.43 2.73 10.15
CA HIS A 97 11.98 3.29 11.38
C HIS A 97 10.87 3.71 12.36
N GLN A 98 11.19 3.79 13.65
CA GLN A 98 10.20 4.10 14.69
C GLN A 98 9.52 5.46 14.48
N ALA A 99 10.25 6.47 14.00
CA ALA A 99 9.70 7.79 13.71
C ALA A 99 8.65 7.74 12.59
N GLU A 100 8.93 6.98 11.53
CA GLU A 100 8.01 6.80 10.40
C GLU A 100 6.77 5.98 10.79
N ARG A 101 6.96 4.94 11.60
CA ARG A 101 5.85 4.18 12.19
C ARG A 101 4.94 5.09 13.03
N ASN A 102 5.52 5.95 13.86
CA ASN A 102 4.75 6.90 14.66
C ASN A 102 3.94 7.86 13.76
N LYS A 103 4.53 8.36 12.68
CA LYS A 103 3.85 9.20 11.68
C LYS A 103 2.72 8.44 10.97
N LEU A 104 2.95 7.20 10.55
CA LEU A 104 1.89 6.37 9.95
C LEU A 104 0.74 6.10 10.92
N HIS A 105 1.03 5.85 12.19
CA HIS A 105 -0.01 5.64 13.20
C HIS A 105 -0.82 6.92 13.41
N TYR A 106 -0.15 8.08 13.39
CA TYR A 106 -0.81 9.38 13.42
C TYR A 106 -1.73 9.58 12.21
N ILE A 107 -1.21 9.39 10.99
CA ILE A 107 -1.98 9.47 9.73
C ILE A 107 -3.18 8.51 9.78
N GLY A 108 -2.94 7.25 10.16
CA GLY A 108 -3.99 6.25 10.32
C GLY A 108 -5.10 6.70 11.26
N LYS A 109 -4.74 7.22 12.44
CA LYS A 109 -5.70 7.77 13.41
C LYS A 109 -6.54 8.89 12.81
N GLN A 110 -5.92 9.86 12.12
CA GLN A 110 -6.64 10.96 11.48
C GLN A 110 -7.65 10.46 10.44
N LEU A 111 -7.26 9.41 9.71
CA LEU A 111 -8.08 8.78 8.67
C LEU A 111 -9.10 7.76 9.22
N GLY A 112 -9.14 7.54 10.53
CA GLY A 112 -10.11 6.66 11.20
C GLY A 112 -9.71 5.18 11.24
N PHE A 113 -8.41 4.89 11.16
CA PHE A 113 -7.83 3.56 11.26
C PHE A 113 -7.16 3.39 12.64
N PRO A 114 -7.58 2.40 13.45
CA PRO A 114 -6.93 2.10 14.71
C PRO A 114 -5.47 1.66 14.52
N PRO A 115 -4.58 1.89 15.51
CA PRO A 115 -3.16 1.52 15.43
C PRO A 115 -2.91 0.04 15.07
N PHE A 116 -3.68 -0.89 15.65
CA PHE A 116 -3.52 -2.32 15.37
C PHE A 116 -3.79 -2.69 13.90
N ILE A 117 -4.65 -1.93 13.20
CA ILE A 117 -4.86 -2.12 11.77
C ILE A 117 -3.64 -1.64 10.99
N ILE A 118 -3.02 -0.53 11.40
CA ILE A 118 -1.78 -0.03 10.77
C ILE A 118 -0.65 -1.04 10.95
N ASP A 119 -0.47 -1.58 12.16
CA ASP A 119 0.51 -2.63 12.42
C ASP A 119 0.28 -3.88 11.57
N GLN A 120 -0.99 -4.28 11.38
CA GLN A 120 -1.35 -5.39 10.51
C GLN A 120 -1.03 -5.08 9.04
N LEU A 121 -1.37 -3.89 8.55
CA LEU A 121 -1.07 -3.49 7.18
C LEU A 121 0.43 -3.42 6.91
N ILE A 122 1.23 -2.94 7.86
CA ILE A 122 2.70 -2.93 7.76
C ILE A 122 3.22 -4.35 7.55
N LYS A 123 2.78 -5.31 8.38
CA LYS A 123 3.18 -6.73 8.24
C LYS A 123 2.75 -7.31 6.89
N MET A 124 1.54 -6.99 6.44
CA MET A 124 1.03 -7.48 5.15
C MET A 124 1.83 -6.93 3.96
N VAL A 125 2.16 -5.64 3.95
CA VAL A 125 2.93 -5.01 2.87
C VAL A 125 4.39 -5.48 2.88
N GLN A 126 5.00 -5.64 4.06
CA GLN A 126 6.33 -6.26 4.18
C GLN A 126 6.35 -7.66 3.58
N ALA A 127 5.37 -8.50 3.95
CA ALA A 127 5.23 -9.84 3.40
C ALA A 127 5.01 -9.86 1.89
N GLN A 128 4.29 -8.87 1.34
CA GLN A 128 4.10 -8.73 -0.12
C GLN A 128 5.42 -8.47 -0.85
N GLN A 129 6.25 -7.55 -0.35
CA GLN A 129 7.56 -7.27 -0.94
C GLN A 129 8.48 -8.50 -0.89
N GLU A 130 8.54 -9.19 0.25
CA GLU A 130 9.30 -10.43 0.40
C GLU A 130 8.80 -11.53 -0.55
N PHE A 131 7.48 -11.68 -0.67
CA PHE A 131 6.85 -12.68 -1.52
C PHE A 131 7.09 -12.41 -3.00
N ALA A 132 6.94 -11.15 -3.45
CA ALA A 132 7.20 -10.74 -4.83
C ALA A 132 8.66 -10.97 -5.22
N TYR A 133 9.60 -10.64 -4.33
CA TYR A 133 11.04 -10.88 -4.55
C TYR A 133 11.37 -12.37 -4.69
N GLN A 134 10.77 -13.22 -3.84
CA GLN A 134 10.96 -14.67 -3.88
C GLN A 134 10.31 -15.31 -5.11
N GLN A 135 9.18 -14.79 -5.59
CA GLN A 135 8.49 -15.31 -6.77
C GLN A 135 9.25 -15.05 -8.08
N GLY A 136 10.02 -13.97 -8.16
CA GLY A 136 10.92 -13.68 -9.29
C GLY A 136 12.10 -14.64 -9.41
N ARG A 137 12.43 -15.39 -8.35
CA ARG A 137 13.44 -16.46 -8.36
C ARG A 137 12.76 -17.80 -8.59
N ALA A 138 12.55 -18.15 -9.85
CA ALA A 138 11.88 -19.36 -10.29
C ALA A 138 12.46 -20.64 -9.62
N SER A 139 11.74 -21.18 -8.64
CA SER A 139 11.94 -22.53 -8.12
C SER A 139 10.60 -23.26 -8.11
N LYS A 140 10.59 -24.54 -8.52
CA LYS A 140 9.39 -25.38 -8.70
C LYS A 140 8.68 -25.77 -7.40
N THR A 141 9.29 -25.46 -6.26
CA THR A 141 8.70 -25.69 -4.93
C THR A 141 8.89 -24.41 -4.13
N PRO A 142 7.82 -23.72 -3.71
CA PRO A 142 7.98 -22.53 -2.87
C PRO A 142 8.69 -22.96 -1.57
N PRO A 143 9.83 -22.36 -1.21
CA PRO A 143 10.44 -22.65 0.09
C PRO A 143 9.44 -22.33 1.21
N GLN A 144 9.57 -22.96 2.38
CA GLN A 144 8.67 -22.71 3.53
C GLN A 144 8.53 -21.22 3.88
N SER A 145 9.56 -20.42 3.61
CA SER A 145 9.53 -18.95 3.75
C SER A 145 8.48 -18.27 2.87
N THR A 146 8.27 -18.77 1.64
CA THR A 146 7.31 -18.20 0.68
C THR A 146 5.88 -18.54 1.08
N LEU A 147 5.64 -19.74 1.65
CA LEU A 147 4.32 -20.12 2.15
C LEU A 147 3.93 -19.30 3.38
N LYS A 148 4.86 -19.08 4.32
CA LYS A 148 4.65 -18.18 5.46
C LYS A 148 4.29 -16.76 5.02
N ALA A 149 5.04 -16.22 4.06
CA ALA A 149 4.74 -14.92 3.48
C ALA A 149 3.34 -14.89 2.83
N ALA A 150 2.92 -15.96 2.13
CA ALA A 150 1.58 -16.04 1.56
C ALA A 150 0.45 -15.91 2.61
N TYR A 151 0.57 -16.56 3.77
CA TYR A 151 -0.41 -16.39 4.86
C TYR A 151 -0.43 -14.96 5.40
N GLN A 152 0.75 -14.35 5.52
CA GLN A 152 0.87 -12.96 5.95
C GLN A 152 0.28 -11.98 4.92
N VAL A 153 0.46 -12.21 3.62
CA VAL A 153 -0.19 -11.43 2.53
C VAL A 153 -1.71 -11.48 2.67
N LEU A 154 -2.28 -12.64 3.04
CA LEU A 154 -3.72 -12.77 3.30
C LEU A 154 -4.16 -12.20 4.67
N GLY A 155 -3.21 -11.89 5.55
CA GLY A 155 -3.45 -11.41 6.90
C GLY A 155 -4.06 -12.47 7.83
N VAL A 156 -3.65 -13.73 7.66
CA VAL A 156 -4.10 -14.87 8.49
C VAL A 156 -2.91 -15.61 9.11
N ALA A 157 -3.15 -16.34 10.19
CA ALA A 157 -2.13 -17.18 10.81
C ALA A 157 -1.87 -18.45 9.98
N GLU A 158 -0.67 -19.03 10.09
CA GLU A 158 -0.30 -20.27 9.36
C GLU A 158 -1.17 -21.46 9.75
N ASN A 159 -1.68 -21.47 10.99
CA ASN A 159 -2.61 -22.47 11.52
C ASN A 159 -4.09 -22.10 11.32
N ALA A 160 -4.41 -21.02 10.61
CA ALA A 160 -5.79 -20.64 10.32
C ALA A 160 -6.50 -21.78 9.57
N SER A 161 -7.77 -21.99 9.84
CA SER A 161 -8.61 -22.96 9.15
C SER A 161 -8.80 -22.58 7.67
N ASP A 162 -9.16 -23.56 6.85
CA ASP A 162 -9.39 -23.36 5.43
C ASP A 162 -10.54 -22.39 5.16
N ALA A 163 -11.55 -22.39 6.04
CA ALA A 163 -12.64 -21.43 6.01
C ALA A 163 -12.15 -20.00 6.24
N GLU A 164 -11.22 -19.79 7.17
CA GLU A 164 -10.60 -18.49 7.44
C GLU A 164 -9.74 -18.01 6.27
N VAL A 165 -8.93 -18.90 5.67
CA VAL A 165 -8.13 -18.59 4.47
C VAL A 165 -9.04 -18.15 3.33
N LYS A 166 -10.08 -18.94 3.00
CA LYS A 166 -11.05 -18.62 1.93
C LYS A 166 -11.81 -17.32 2.22
N LYS A 167 -12.15 -17.07 3.50
CA LYS A 167 -12.82 -15.83 3.93
C LYS A 167 -11.91 -14.62 3.77
N ALA A 168 -10.65 -14.72 4.17
CA ALA A 168 -9.66 -13.66 4.02
C ALA A 168 -9.42 -13.32 2.55
N TYR A 169 -9.23 -14.33 1.70
CA TYR A 169 -9.09 -14.13 0.26
C TYR A 169 -10.30 -13.38 -0.34
N ARG A 170 -11.54 -13.84 -0.08
CA ARG A 170 -12.75 -13.15 -0.58
C ARG A 170 -12.86 -11.71 -0.06
N ARG A 171 -12.50 -11.46 1.20
CA ARG A 171 -12.48 -10.11 1.79
C ARG A 171 -11.49 -9.22 1.04
N LEU A 172 -10.26 -9.67 0.82
CA LEU A 172 -9.22 -8.91 0.13
C LEU A 172 -9.58 -8.65 -1.33
N MET A 173 -10.12 -9.65 -2.03
CA MET A 173 -10.65 -9.47 -3.38
C MET A 173 -11.77 -8.41 -3.41
N ASN A 174 -12.67 -8.41 -2.42
CA ASN A 174 -13.70 -7.37 -2.31
C ASN A 174 -13.13 -5.97 -2.00
N GLN A 175 -11.97 -5.92 -1.35
CA GLN A 175 -11.32 -4.67 -0.96
C GLN A 175 -10.54 -4.04 -2.11
N HIS A 176 -9.81 -4.84 -2.89
CA HIS A 176 -8.81 -4.37 -3.85
C HIS A 176 -9.18 -4.55 -5.32
N HIS A 177 -10.29 -5.25 -5.65
CA HIS A 177 -10.66 -5.44 -7.06
C HIS A 177 -10.89 -4.08 -7.76
N PRO A 178 -10.28 -3.84 -8.94
CA PRO A 178 -10.36 -2.57 -9.63
C PRO A 178 -11.81 -2.13 -9.85
N ASP A 179 -12.67 -2.98 -10.39
CA ASP A 179 -14.10 -2.65 -10.62
C ASP A 179 -14.83 -2.18 -9.35
N LYS A 180 -14.54 -2.79 -8.20
CA LYS A 180 -15.18 -2.44 -6.92
C LYS A 180 -14.65 -1.14 -6.36
N LEU A 181 -13.40 -0.81 -6.64
CA LEU A 181 -12.78 0.44 -6.27
C LEU A 181 -13.25 1.57 -7.21
N VAL A 182 -13.39 1.33 -8.52
CA VAL A 182 -13.97 2.27 -9.49
C VAL A 182 -15.40 2.63 -9.12
N ALA A 183 -16.23 1.64 -8.76
CA ALA A 183 -17.58 1.89 -8.25
C ALA A 183 -17.60 2.73 -6.96
N LYS A 184 -16.45 2.81 -6.27
CA LYS A 184 -16.21 3.66 -5.11
C LYS A 184 -15.37 4.89 -5.49
N GLY A 185 -15.31 5.31 -6.74
CA GLY A 185 -14.62 6.52 -7.20
C GLY A 185 -13.09 6.49 -7.01
N LEU A 186 -12.50 5.32 -7.25
CA LEU A 186 -11.07 5.20 -7.55
C LEU A 186 -10.74 6.01 -8.81
N PRO A 187 -9.71 6.88 -8.78
CA PRO A 187 -9.22 7.52 -10.00
C PRO A 187 -8.72 6.50 -11.02
N GLU A 188 -8.91 6.76 -12.32
CA GLU A 188 -8.47 5.85 -13.39
C GLU A 188 -6.97 5.57 -13.34
N GLU A 189 -6.19 6.56 -12.93
CA GLU A 189 -4.75 6.44 -12.76
C GLU A 189 -4.40 5.30 -11.77
N MET A 190 -5.25 5.03 -10.77
CA MET A 190 -4.97 4.00 -9.76
C MET A 190 -5.36 2.57 -10.20
N MET A 191 -5.89 2.40 -11.41
CA MET A 191 -6.41 1.11 -11.87
C MET A 191 -5.34 0.02 -11.93
N LYS A 192 -4.14 0.37 -12.39
CA LYS A 192 -3.03 -0.57 -12.46
C LYS A 192 -2.53 -0.96 -11.07
N LEU A 193 -2.43 -0.03 -10.13
CA LEU A 193 -2.11 -0.31 -8.72
C LEU A 193 -3.10 -1.30 -8.09
N ALA A 194 -4.40 -1.06 -8.27
CA ALA A 194 -5.45 -1.97 -7.78
C ALA A 194 -5.38 -3.36 -8.44
N THR A 195 -5.04 -3.41 -9.74
CA THR A 195 -4.88 -4.65 -10.50
C THR A 195 -3.70 -5.47 -10.02
N GLU A 196 -2.53 -4.84 -9.86
CA GLU A 196 -1.32 -5.48 -9.35
C GLU A 196 -1.55 -6.03 -7.94
N LYS A 197 -2.15 -5.23 -7.05
CA LYS A 197 -2.53 -5.67 -5.71
C LYS A 197 -3.45 -6.89 -5.73
N THR A 198 -4.44 -6.87 -6.61
CA THR A 198 -5.36 -8.00 -6.79
C THR A 198 -4.62 -9.26 -7.25
N GLN A 199 -3.64 -9.12 -8.14
CA GLN A 199 -2.84 -10.23 -8.62
C GLN A 199 -1.94 -10.82 -7.52
N GLU A 200 -1.32 -9.97 -6.69
CA GLU A 200 -0.53 -10.41 -5.53
C GLU A 200 -1.37 -11.24 -4.56
N ILE A 201 -2.59 -10.77 -4.24
CA ILE A 201 -3.53 -11.48 -3.37
C ILE A 201 -3.91 -12.85 -3.96
N LYS A 202 -4.18 -12.92 -5.26
CA LYS A 202 -4.46 -14.19 -5.97
C LYS A 202 -3.26 -15.13 -5.89
N ASN A 203 -2.06 -14.64 -6.17
CA ASN A 203 -0.85 -15.45 -6.18
C ASN A 203 -0.56 -16.05 -4.78
N ALA A 204 -0.73 -15.27 -3.71
CA ALA A 204 -0.59 -15.77 -2.35
C ALA A 204 -1.63 -16.86 -2.03
N TYR A 205 -2.89 -16.65 -2.41
CA TYR A 205 -3.95 -17.63 -2.21
C TYR A 205 -3.69 -18.93 -2.98
N GLU A 206 -3.27 -18.86 -4.24
CA GLU A 206 -2.99 -20.06 -5.04
C GLU A 206 -1.85 -20.90 -4.44
N GLN A 207 -0.81 -20.29 -3.88
CA GLN A 207 0.24 -21.05 -3.20
C GLN A 207 -0.27 -21.79 -1.96
N ILE A 208 -1.09 -21.15 -1.14
CA ILE A 208 -1.71 -21.79 0.02
C ILE A 208 -2.64 -22.92 -0.43
N LYS A 209 -3.42 -22.68 -1.49
CA LYS A 209 -4.35 -23.66 -2.07
C LYS A 209 -3.63 -24.91 -2.55
N VAL A 210 -2.49 -24.78 -3.22
CA VAL A 210 -1.68 -25.92 -3.69
C VAL A 210 -1.18 -26.75 -2.51
N VAL A 211 -0.65 -26.12 -1.45
CA VAL A 211 -0.08 -26.85 -0.30
C VAL A 211 -1.17 -27.52 0.53
N ARG A 212 -2.35 -26.90 0.65
CA ARG A 212 -3.46 -27.39 1.47
C ARG A 212 -4.51 -28.22 0.72
N ASN A 213 -4.40 -28.36 -0.60
CA ASN A 213 -5.41 -29.01 -1.47
C ASN A 213 -6.83 -28.42 -1.30
N LEU A 214 -6.97 -27.09 -1.44
CA LEU A 214 -8.23 -26.34 -1.22
C LEU A 214 -9.16 -26.15 -2.42
#